data_AF-A0A9D4KFI3-F1
#
_entry.id   AF-A0A9D4KFI3-F1
#
_cell.length_a   1.000
_cell.length_b   1.000
_cell.length_c   1.000
_cell.angle_alpha   90.00
_cell.angle_beta   90.00
_cell.angle_gamma   90.00
#
_symmetry.space_group_name_H-M   'P 1'
#
loop_
_entity.id
_entity.type
_entity.pdbx_description
1 polymer ?
#
loop_
_entity_poly.entity_id
_entity_poly.type
_entity_poly.pdbx_seq_one_letter_code
_entity_poly.pdbx_strand_id
1 'polypeptide(L)'
;MLLLLLLLLLLLLLLLLLLLLLLLLLLLLLLLLLLLLLLLLLLLLLLPLLLLQPLLLLLLLLLLLLLLLLLLLLLLLLVLLQLVLLLPPPPPSPPPPPPPRLLLLLLLLLPLLLLLLPLLLLLLLLLLLLLQLLLLLLLLLLLLLLLLLLLLLLLLLLLLLLLLLLLLLLLLQLLLLLLLLLLLLLLLLLILLLLLLLLLLVLLLLVLLLPPPQPPPRLLLLLLLLLPLLLLLLPLLLLLLLLLLLLLPLLLILLLLLLLLLLLLLLLLLLLLLLLLLLLLLLLLLLLLLLLLLLLQLLLLLLLLLLLLLLLLLLLLLLLLLLLLLLILLLLLVLLRLVLLLPLLPPPPPPRLLLLLLLLLPLLLLLLPLLLLLLLLPTLLLLLLLLLLLLLLLLLLLLLLLLLLLLLLLLLLLLLLLLLLLLLLLLLLLYYYYYYYYYYYYYYYYYYTTTTTTITIHSDKKRINTMAATTTYSPYRGACMFYKQPLFLWDFNHNCSCLFPTHIFRSPFMK
;
A
#
# COMPACT_ATOMS: atom_id res chain seq x y z
N MET A 1 -51.54 37.07 -0.95
CA MET A 1 -50.96 36.02 -1.83
C MET A 1 -49.72 36.51 -2.57
N LEU A 2 -49.79 37.53 -3.42
CA LEU A 2 -48.63 38.04 -4.20
C LEU A 2 -47.40 38.38 -3.32
N LEU A 3 -47.63 39.02 -2.16
CA LEU A 3 -46.60 39.32 -1.16
C LEU A 3 -45.90 38.05 -0.60
N LEU A 4 -46.66 36.97 -0.39
CA LEU A 4 -46.12 35.70 0.11
C LEU A 4 -45.25 35.02 -0.96
N LEU A 5 -45.70 35.05 -2.22
CA LEU A 5 -44.94 34.54 -3.36
C LEU A 5 -43.63 35.34 -3.56
N LEU A 6 -43.68 36.67 -3.42
CA LEU A 6 -42.51 37.55 -3.50
C LEU A 6 -41.51 37.25 -2.37
N LEU A 7 -41.99 37.06 -1.14
CA LEU A 7 -41.16 36.69 0.01
C LEU A 7 -40.49 35.31 -0.20
N LEU A 8 -41.23 34.34 -0.76
CA LEU A 8 -40.73 33.01 -1.09
C LEU A 8 -39.62 33.07 -2.15
N LEU A 9 -39.82 33.88 -3.19
CA LEU A 9 -38.86 34.09 -4.27
C LEU A 9 -37.59 34.79 -3.76
N LEU A 10 -37.74 35.77 -2.88
CA LEU A 10 -36.62 36.46 -2.22
C LEU A 10 -35.82 35.50 -1.34
N LEU A 11 -36.51 34.66 -0.56
CA LEU A 11 -35.87 33.62 0.27
C LEU A 11 -35.09 32.63 -0.59
N LEU A 12 -35.68 32.14 -1.69
CA LEU A 12 -35.03 31.26 -2.66
C LEU A 12 -33.78 31.90 -3.29
N LEU A 13 -33.87 33.18 -3.67
CA LEU A 13 -32.74 33.91 -4.26
C LEU A 13 -31.58 34.06 -3.26
N LEU A 14 -31.89 34.41 -2.00
CA LEU A 14 -30.91 34.50 -0.92
C LEU A 14 -30.23 33.15 -0.65
N LEU A 15 -31.01 32.07 -0.66
CA LEU A 15 -30.56 30.69 -0.48
C LEU A 15 -29.58 30.26 -1.59
N LEU A 16 -29.91 30.58 -2.85
CA LEU A 16 -29.08 30.31 -4.02
C LEU A 16 -27.78 31.11 -3.98
N LEU A 17 -27.84 32.38 -3.57
CA LEU A 17 -26.66 33.25 -3.40
C LEU A 17 -25.72 32.71 -2.32
N LEU A 18 -26.26 32.26 -1.18
CA LEU A 18 -25.48 31.65 -0.10
C LEU A 18 -24.78 30.36 -0.56
N LEU A 19 -25.49 29.51 -1.30
CA LEU A 19 -24.92 28.29 -1.89
C LEU A 19 -23.79 28.61 -2.88
N LEU A 20 -23.97 29.61 -3.74
CA LEU A 20 -22.95 30.04 -4.70
C LEU A 20 -21.70 30.58 -3.99
N LEU A 21 -21.87 31.35 -2.92
CA LEU A 21 -20.77 31.85 -2.10
C LEU A 21 -20.00 30.70 -1.42
N LEU A 22 -20.72 29.71 -0.88
CA LEU A 22 -20.13 28.53 -0.26
C LEU A 22 -19.32 27.68 -1.27
N LEU A 23 -19.84 27.52 -2.49
CA LEU A 23 -19.15 26.84 -3.59
C LEU A 23 -17.87 27.58 -4.02
N LEU A 24 -17.92 28.92 -4.11
CA LEU A 24 -16.76 29.76 -4.44
C LEU A 24 -15.66 29.66 -3.37
N LEU A 25 -16.05 29.68 -2.08
CA LEU A 25 -15.12 29.51 -0.96
C LEU A 25 -14.45 28.14 -0.98
N LEU A 26 -15.21 27.07 -1.27
CA LEU A 26 -14.68 25.72 -1.41
C LEU A 26 -13.68 25.60 -2.57
N LEU A 27 -13.97 26.24 -3.71
CA LEU A 27 -13.08 26.27 -4.88
C LEU A 27 -11.77 27.00 -4.56
N LEU A 28 -11.83 28.12 -3.84
CA LEU A 28 -10.65 28.87 -3.38
C LEU A 28 -9.79 28.04 -2.42
N LEU A 29 -10.43 27.34 -1.47
CA LEU A 29 -9.76 26.43 -0.54
C LEU A 29 -9.04 25.29 -1.29
N LEU A 30 -9.71 24.70 -2.28
CA LEU A 30 -9.14 23.64 -3.14
C LEU A 30 -7.91 24.13 -3.93
N LEU A 31 -7.97 25.35 -4.48
CA LEU A 31 -6.86 25.95 -5.21
C LEU A 31 -5.63 26.21 -4.31
N LEU A 32 -5.86 26.73 -3.10
CA LEU A 32 -4.82 26.94 -2.10
C LEU A 32 -4.17 25.60 -1.69
N LEU A 33 -4.98 24.56 -1.52
CA LEU A 33 -4.55 23.20 -1.20
C LEU A 33 -3.61 22.63 -2.27
N LEU A 34 -3.98 22.81 -3.54
CA LEU A 34 -3.21 22.34 -4.69
C LEU A 34 -1.87 23.07 -4.80
N LEU A 35 -1.85 24.38 -4.53
CA LEU A 35 -0.61 25.18 -4.51
C LEU A 35 0.34 24.73 -3.40
N LEU A 36 -0.19 24.49 -2.19
CA LEU A 36 0.59 23.98 -1.06
C LEU A 36 1.19 22.61 -1.39
N LEU A 37 0.40 21.71 -2.00
CA LEU A 37 0.87 20.40 -2.43
C LEU A 37 2.00 20.49 -3.48
N LEU A 38 1.89 21.39 -4.45
CA LEU A 38 2.92 21.59 -5.47
C LEU A 38 4.25 22.06 -4.86
N LEU A 39 4.20 23.00 -3.91
CA LEU A 39 5.37 23.49 -3.19
C LEU A 39 6.03 22.36 -2.35
N LEU A 40 5.21 21.54 -1.71
CA LEU A 40 5.62 20.41 -0.90
C LEU A 40 6.33 19.33 -1.74
N LEU A 41 5.80 19.05 -2.94
CA LEU A 41 6.38 18.14 -3.92
C LEU A 41 7.72 18.66 -4.48
N LEU A 42 7.84 19.97 -4.71
CA LEU A 42 9.08 20.61 -5.15
C LEU A 42 10.18 20.52 -4.09
N LEU A 43 9.85 20.82 -2.82
CA LEU A 43 10.78 20.68 -1.70
C LEU A 43 11.27 19.24 -1.54
N LEU A 44 10.35 18.28 -1.67
CA LEU A 44 10.64 16.85 -1.64
C LEU A 44 11.59 16.41 -2.76
N LEU A 45 11.48 16.97 -3.96
CA LEU A 45 12.38 16.66 -5.08
C LEU A 45 13.81 17.17 -4.85
N LEU A 46 13.96 18.32 -4.17
CA LEU A 46 15.24 19.00 -3.94
C LEU A 46 16.00 18.46 -2.73
N LEU A 47 15.29 18.01 -1.69
CA LEU A 47 15.90 17.56 -0.43
C LEU A 47 16.90 16.38 -0.56
N PRO A 48 16.64 15.31 -1.34
CA PRO A 48 17.60 14.23 -1.56
C PRO A 48 18.90 14.74 -2.21
N LEU A 49 18.75 15.66 -3.16
CA LEU A 49 19.83 16.23 -3.96
C LEU A 49 20.81 17.04 -3.08
N LEU A 50 20.27 17.85 -2.17
CA LEU A 50 21.04 18.61 -1.18
C LEU A 50 21.75 17.72 -0.15
N LEU A 51 21.09 16.64 0.30
CA LEU A 51 21.61 15.78 1.37
C LEU A 51 22.65 14.75 0.90
N LEU A 52 22.53 14.23 -0.33
CA LEU A 52 23.40 13.15 -0.84
C LEU A 52 24.74 13.64 -1.40
N GLN A 53 24.80 14.86 -1.93
CA GLN A 53 25.98 15.39 -2.63
C GLN A 53 27.30 15.32 -1.81
N PRO A 54 27.39 15.77 -0.54
CA PRO A 54 28.65 15.75 0.21
C PRO A 54 29.11 14.32 0.57
N LEU A 55 28.17 13.41 0.86
CA LEU A 55 28.48 12.02 1.20
C LEU A 55 29.04 11.25 -0.01
N LEU A 56 28.51 11.50 -1.20
CA LEU A 56 28.95 10.84 -2.43
C LEU A 56 30.38 11.26 -2.81
N LEU A 57 30.75 12.52 -2.58
CA LEU A 57 32.12 13.01 -2.78
C LEU A 57 33.10 12.38 -1.76
N LEU A 58 32.70 12.25 -0.50
CA LEU A 58 33.51 11.57 0.54
C LEU A 58 33.72 10.09 0.22
N LEU A 59 32.67 9.40 -0.29
CA LEU A 59 32.73 8.00 -0.71
C LEU A 59 33.74 7.80 -1.86
N LEU A 60 33.73 8.69 -2.85
CA LEU A 60 34.65 8.66 -3.99
C LEU A 60 36.12 8.84 -3.55
N LEU A 61 36.38 9.79 -2.64
CA LEU A 61 37.72 10.03 -2.09
C LEU A 61 38.25 8.79 -1.35
N LEU A 62 37.39 8.12 -0.57
CA LEU A 62 37.75 6.93 0.18
C LEU A 62 38.06 5.73 -0.72
N LEU A 63 37.29 5.57 -1.81
CA LEU A 63 37.52 4.54 -2.82
C LEU A 63 38.85 4.75 -3.57
N LEU A 64 39.19 6.01 -3.88
CA LEU A 64 40.48 6.35 -4.50
C LEU A 64 41.67 6.02 -3.58
N LEU A 65 41.55 6.31 -2.28
CA LEU A 65 42.56 5.97 -1.28
C LEU A 65 42.75 4.44 -1.15
N LEU A 66 41.66 3.68 -1.22
CA LEU A 66 41.67 2.21 -1.18
C LEU A 66 42.40 1.62 -2.40
N LEU A 67 42.14 2.16 -3.59
CA LEU A 67 42.81 1.76 -4.82
C LEU A 67 44.33 2.04 -4.78
N LEU A 68 44.72 3.20 -4.25
CA LEU A 68 46.13 3.58 -4.10
C LEU A 68 46.87 2.64 -3.13
N LEU A 69 46.25 2.27 -2.01
CA LEU A 69 46.82 1.35 -1.03
C LEU A 69 47.00 -0.07 -1.61
N LEU A 70 46.03 -0.54 -2.40
CA LEU A 70 46.11 -1.83 -3.09
C LEU A 70 47.24 -1.86 -4.14
N LEU A 71 47.42 -0.76 -4.88
CA LEU A 71 48.53 -0.61 -5.83
C LEU A 71 49.90 -0.65 -5.12
N LEU A 72 50.01 0.00 -3.95
CA LEU A 72 51.23 -0.02 -3.14
C LEU A 72 51.56 -1.43 -2.63
N LEU A 73 50.56 -2.20 -2.18
CA LEU A 73 50.71 -3.61 -1.80
C LEU A 73 51.22 -4.46 -2.98
N LEU A 74 50.64 -4.27 -4.16
CA LEU A 74 51.04 -4.99 -5.38
C LEU A 74 52.48 -4.67 -5.78
N LEU A 75 52.88 -3.39 -5.71
CA LEU A 75 54.25 -2.95 -6.00
C LEU A 75 55.25 -3.57 -5.02
N LEU A 76 54.94 -3.57 -3.71
CA LEU A 76 55.76 -4.19 -2.68
C LEU A 76 55.96 -5.70 -2.94
N LEU A 77 54.87 -6.39 -3.30
CA LEU A 77 54.91 -7.82 -3.64
C LEU A 77 55.77 -8.10 -4.89
N LEU A 78 55.69 -7.23 -5.91
CA LEU A 78 56.47 -7.36 -7.14
C LEU A 78 57.97 -7.09 -6.91
N VAL A 79 58.33 -6.11 -6.09
CA VAL A 79 59.71 -5.87 -5.65
C VAL A 79 60.25 -7.07 -4.87
N LEU A 80 59.42 -7.68 -4.02
CA LEU A 80 59.79 -8.90 -3.29
C LEU A 80 60.03 -10.07 -4.24
N LEU A 81 59.14 -10.27 -5.22
CA LEU A 81 59.27 -11.31 -6.24
C LEU A 81 60.55 -11.12 -7.07
N GLN A 82 60.87 -9.88 -7.47
CA GLN A 82 62.11 -9.57 -8.18
C GLN A 82 63.35 -9.86 -7.33
N LEU A 83 63.36 -9.51 -6.04
CA LEU A 83 64.46 -9.86 -5.13
C LEU A 83 64.67 -11.38 -4.98
N VAL A 84 63.59 -12.18 -5.03
CA VAL A 84 63.66 -13.65 -5.02
C VAL A 84 64.13 -14.20 -6.37
N LEU A 85 63.66 -13.65 -7.49
CA LEU A 85 64.04 -14.09 -8.85
C LEU A 85 65.47 -13.68 -9.25
N LEU A 86 66.03 -12.65 -8.63
CA LEU A 86 67.43 -12.24 -8.80
C LEU A 86 68.43 -13.12 -8.03
N LEU A 87 67.96 -14.11 -7.26
CA LEU A 87 68.81 -15.17 -6.73
C LEU A 87 69.25 -16.07 -7.92
N PRO A 88 70.56 -16.20 -8.19
CA PRO A 88 71.01 -16.99 -9.33
C PRO A 88 70.62 -18.46 -9.16
N PRO A 89 70.19 -19.15 -10.24
CA PRO A 89 69.90 -20.59 -10.17
C PRO A 89 71.17 -21.35 -9.77
N PRO A 90 71.06 -22.44 -8.99
CA PRO A 90 72.21 -23.23 -8.58
C PRO A 90 72.91 -23.80 -9.82
N PRO A 91 74.23 -23.59 -10.01
CA PRO A 91 74.92 -24.06 -11.20
C PRO A 91 75.04 -25.60 -11.20
N PRO A 92 75.09 -26.24 -12.38
CA PRO A 92 75.05 -27.71 -12.51
C PRO A 92 76.34 -28.45 -12.12
N SER A 93 77.34 -27.75 -11.56
CA SER A 93 78.59 -28.33 -11.04
C SER A 93 78.97 -27.61 -9.74
N PRO A 94 79.64 -28.29 -8.77
CA PRO A 94 79.80 -27.76 -7.41
C PRO A 94 80.66 -26.47 -7.38
N PRO A 95 80.09 -25.30 -7.05
CA PRO A 95 80.82 -24.05 -7.00
C PRO A 95 81.34 -23.75 -5.57
N PRO A 96 82.29 -22.82 -5.41
CA PRO A 96 82.62 -22.27 -4.09
C PRO A 96 81.39 -21.59 -3.43
N PRO A 97 81.33 -21.54 -2.09
CA PRO A 97 80.15 -21.05 -1.37
C PRO A 97 79.85 -19.56 -1.67
N PRO A 98 78.57 -19.18 -1.76
CA PRO A 98 78.17 -17.81 -2.11
C PRO A 98 78.60 -16.79 -1.03
N PRO A 99 78.87 -15.52 -1.42
CA PRO A 99 79.39 -14.52 -0.50
C PRO A 99 78.36 -14.17 0.60
N PRO A 100 78.76 -14.11 1.89
CA PRO A 100 77.83 -14.03 3.02
C PRO A 100 77.03 -12.72 3.11
N ARG A 101 77.38 -11.69 2.33
CA ARG A 101 76.75 -10.36 2.38
C ARG A 101 75.30 -10.34 1.89
N LEU A 102 74.96 -11.09 0.84
CA LEU A 102 73.58 -11.16 0.34
C LEU A 102 72.66 -11.91 1.31
N LEU A 103 73.17 -13.01 1.88
CA LEU A 103 72.47 -13.79 2.90
C LEU A 103 72.20 -12.95 4.16
N LEU A 104 73.19 -12.17 4.61
CA LEU A 104 73.05 -11.24 5.73
C LEU A 104 71.98 -10.16 5.45
N LEU A 105 71.99 -9.58 4.25
CA LEU A 105 71.05 -8.53 3.85
C LEU A 105 69.61 -9.05 3.74
N LEU A 106 69.41 -10.25 3.19
CA LEU A 106 68.11 -10.93 3.17
C LEU A 106 67.60 -11.21 4.60
N LEU A 107 68.48 -11.69 5.47
CA LEU A 107 68.17 -12.03 6.86
C LEU A 107 67.87 -10.79 7.72
N LEU A 108 68.32 -9.61 7.31
CA LEU A 108 68.03 -8.32 7.94
C LEU A 108 66.76 -7.66 7.38
N LEU A 109 66.43 -7.89 6.10
CA LEU A 109 65.19 -7.42 5.47
C LEU A 109 63.95 -8.25 5.84
N LEU A 110 64.09 -9.56 6.02
CA LEU A 110 62.98 -10.47 6.29
C LEU A 110 62.16 -10.09 7.55
N PRO A 111 62.76 -9.72 8.72
CA PRO A 111 62.00 -9.28 9.89
C PRO A 111 61.27 -7.95 9.67
N LEU A 112 61.87 -7.03 8.91
CA LEU A 112 61.26 -5.74 8.57
C LEU A 112 60.00 -5.95 7.72
N LEU A 113 60.07 -6.83 6.72
CA LEU A 113 58.93 -7.21 5.90
C LEU A 113 57.82 -7.89 6.72
N LEU A 114 58.21 -8.81 7.62
CA LEU A 114 57.29 -9.51 8.52
C LEU A 114 56.51 -8.55 9.42
N LEU A 115 57.10 -7.39 9.77
CA LEU A 115 56.45 -6.31 10.52
C LEU A 115 55.59 -5.40 9.62
N LEU A 116 56.06 -5.09 8.41
CA LEU A 116 55.39 -4.15 7.50
C LEU A 116 54.07 -4.71 6.94
N LEU A 117 54.04 -5.99 6.57
CA LEU A 117 52.87 -6.63 5.96
C LEU A 117 51.60 -6.57 6.84
N PRO A 118 51.61 -6.98 8.13
CA PRO A 118 50.42 -6.89 8.98
C PRO A 118 50.02 -5.44 9.29
N LEU A 119 50.97 -4.48 9.28
CA LEU A 119 50.67 -3.07 9.47
C LEU A 119 49.94 -2.47 8.25
N LEU A 120 50.30 -2.88 7.03
CA LEU A 120 49.56 -2.52 5.83
C LEU A 120 48.16 -3.15 5.80
N LEU A 121 48.03 -4.41 6.25
CA LEU A 121 46.74 -5.09 6.38
C LEU A 121 45.83 -4.38 7.42
N LEU A 122 46.40 -3.92 8.53
CA LEU A 122 45.69 -3.13 9.55
C LEU A 122 45.14 -1.82 8.96
N LEU A 123 45.94 -1.11 8.17
CA LEU A 123 45.53 0.13 7.49
C LEU A 123 44.40 -0.12 6.47
N LEU A 124 44.50 -1.20 5.70
CA LEU A 124 43.47 -1.63 4.75
C LEU A 124 42.14 -1.93 5.48
N LEU A 125 42.21 -2.61 6.62
CA LEU A 125 41.03 -2.98 7.42
C LEU A 125 40.38 -1.75 8.08
N LEU A 126 41.18 -0.79 8.55
CA LEU A 126 40.70 0.49 9.07
C LEU A 126 39.98 1.31 7.99
N LEU A 127 40.50 1.31 6.77
CA LEU A 127 39.90 1.99 5.63
C LEU A 127 38.56 1.34 5.21
N LEU A 128 38.48 0.01 5.25
CA LEU A 128 37.23 -0.73 5.04
C LEU A 128 36.20 -0.45 6.14
N LEU A 129 36.63 -0.30 7.39
CA LEU A 129 35.77 0.06 8.53
C LEU A 129 35.16 1.46 8.34
N LEU A 130 35.98 2.43 7.92
CA LEU A 130 35.53 3.79 7.61
C LEU A 130 34.55 3.81 6.42
N LEU A 131 34.77 2.96 5.40
CA LEU A 131 33.85 2.79 4.27
C LEU A 131 32.50 2.22 4.71
N GLN A 132 32.49 1.20 5.57
CA GLN A 132 31.25 0.64 6.12
C GLN A 132 30.50 1.62 7.00
N LEU A 133 31.20 2.41 7.83
CA LEU A 133 30.58 3.46 8.65
C LEU A 133 29.92 4.55 7.78
N LEU A 134 30.58 4.96 6.69
CA LEU A 134 30.02 5.92 5.74
C LEU A 134 28.79 5.36 5.02
N LEU A 135 28.82 4.09 4.62
CA LEU A 135 27.69 3.39 3.99
C LEU A 135 26.49 3.28 4.95
N LEU A 136 26.75 2.99 6.24
CA LEU A 136 25.73 2.94 7.28
C LEU A 136 25.09 4.32 7.52
N LEU A 137 25.89 5.39 7.55
CA LEU A 137 25.40 6.77 7.65
C LEU A 137 24.53 7.15 6.44
N LEU A 138 24.95 6.77 5.23
CA LEU A 138 24.19 6.98 4.00
C LEU A 138 22.86 6.21 4.03
N LEU A 139 22.85 4.97 4.52
CA LEU A 139 21.64 4.17 4.67
C LEU A 139 20.67 4.78 5.69
N LEU A 140 21.19 5.26 6.83
CA LEU A 140 20.41 5.94 7.86
C LEU A 140 19.77 7.23 7.34
N LEU A 141 20.52 8.02 6.56
CA LEU A 141 20.02 9.22 5.90
C LEU A 141 18.92 8.91 4.87
N LEU A 142 19.10 7.84 4.08
CA LEU A 142 18.09 7.36 3.14
C LEU A 142 16.82 6.89 3.84
N LEU A 143 16.95 6.17 4.98
CA LEU A 143 15.84 5.79 5.85
C LEU A 143 15.08 7.01 6.37
N LEU A 144 15.79 8.04 6.87
CA LEU A 144 15.18 9.27 7.36
C LEU A 144 14.43 10.02 6.26
N LEU A 145 15.03 10.13 5.07
CA LEU A 145 14.43 10.75 3.89
C LEU A 145 13.17 10.00 3.43
N LEU A 146 13.22 8.66 3.41
CA LEU A 146 12.08 7.80 3.08
C LEU A 146 10.94 7.96 4.09
N LEU A 147 11.26 8.02 5.39
CA LEU A 147 10.29 8.25 6.46
C LEU A 147 9.63 9.64 6.34
N LEU A 148 10.38 10.66 5.94
CA LEU A 148 9.86 12.01 5.69
C LEU A 148 8.96 12.08 4.45
N LEU A 149 9.41 11.53 3.32
CA LEU A 149 8.63 11.38 2.07
C LEU A 149 7.27 10.72 2.35
N LEU A 150 7.29 9.70 3.17
CA LEU A 150 6.13 8.95 3.58
C LEU A 150 5.19 9.76 4.48
N LEU A 151 5.71 10.41 5.53
CA LEU A 151 4.90 11.25 6.41
C LEU A 151 4.16 12.33 5.61
N LEU A 152 4.82 12.86 4.58
CA LEU A 152 4.27 13.75 3.57
C LEU A 152 3.10 13.12 2.79
N LEU A 153 3.29 11.89 2.30
CA LEU A 153 2.30 11.14 1.54
C LEU A 153 1.06 10.79 2.40
N LEU A 154 1.28 10.43 3.66
CA LEU A 154 0.22 10.20 4.65
C LEU A 154 -0.57 11.48 4.92
N LEU A 155 0.13 12.60 5.12
CA LEU A 155 -0.49 13.92 5.31
C LEU A 155 -1.33 14.32 4.08
N LEU A 156 -0.81 14.13 2.87
CA LEU A 156 -1.54 14.34 1.61
C LEU A 156 -2.79 13.48 1.53
N LEU A 157 -2.71 12.19 1.87
CA LEU A 157 -3.87 11.30 1.77
C LEU A 157 -4.94 11.63 2.83
N LEU A 158 -4.52 12.02 4.04
CA LEU A 158 -5.41 12.54 5.08
C LEU A 158 -6.10 13.84 4.64
N LEU A 159 -5.37 14.72 3.95
CA LEU A 159 -5.88 15.98 3.41
C LEU A 159 -6.90 15.76 2.29
N LEU A 160 -6.65 14.78 1.40
CA LEU A 160 -7.59 14.34 0.37
C LEU A 160 -8.85 13.71 0.99
N LEU A 161 -8.69 12.92 2.05
CA LEU A 161 -9.79 12.33 2.82
C LEU A 161 -10.67 13.41 3.46
N LEU A 162 -10.05 14.43 4.06
CA LEU A 162 -10.74 15.58 4.65
C LEU A 162 -11.50 16.39 3.59
N LEU A 163 -10.91 16.62 2.42
CA LEU A 163 -11.56 17.28 1.29
C LEU A 163 -12.77 16.48 0.79
N LEU A 164 -12.64 15.15 0.68
CA LEU A 164 -13.73 14.27 0.26
C LEU A 164 -14.88 14.27 1.29
N LEU A 165 -14.56 14.31 2.58
CA LEU A 165 -15.53 14.44 3.67
C LEU A 165 -16.25 15.80 3.64
N LEU A 166 -15.53 16.89 3.36
CA LEU A 166 -16.11 18.22 3.21
C LEU A 166 -17.04 18.31 2.00
N LEU A 167 -16.67 17.68 0.88
CA LEU A 167 -17.51 17.57 -0.31
C LEU A 167 -18.78 16.74 -0.04
N LEU A 168 -18.66 15.63 0.69
CA LEU A 168 -19.79 14.81 1.14
C LEU A 168 -20.74 15.61 2.04
N LEU A 169 -20.22 16.41 2.98
CA LEU A 169 -21.01 17.27 3.85
C LEU A 169 -21.73 18.37 3.05
N LEU A 170 -21.04 19.02 2.09
CA LEU A 170 -21.63 20.02 1.20
C LEU A 170 -22.76 19.42 0.35
N LEU A 171 -22.56 18.23 -0.21
CA LEU A 171 -23.58 17.51 -0.98
C LEU A 171 -24.80 17.17 -0.12
N LEU A 172 -24.59 16.77 1.13
CA LEU A 172 -25.67 16.49 2.09
C LEU A 172 -26.44 17.77 2.48
N GLN A 173 -25.75 18.90 2.66
CA GLN A 173 -26.38 20.20 2.89
C GLN A 173 -27.21 20.63 1.68
N LEU A 174 -26.67 20.50 0.46
CA LEU A 174 -27.39 20.78 -0.78
C LEU A 174 -28.63 19.90 -0.96
N LEU A 175 -28.55 18.61 -0.60
CA LEU A 175 -29.71 17.72 -0.58
C LEU A 175 -30.79 18.23 0.38
N LEU A 176 -30.42 18.50 1.63
CA LEU A 176 -31.37 18.93 2.65
C LEU A 176 -32.07 20.23 2.22
N LEU A 177 -31.32 21.13 1.59
CA LEU A 177 -31.81 22.38 1.02
C LEU A 177 -32.82 22.16 -0.12
N LEU A 178 -32.49 21.28 -1.06
CA LEU A 178 -33.33 20.93 -2.21
C LEU A 178 -34.62 20.23 -1.77
N LEU A 179 -34.53 19.34 -0.78
CA LEU A 179 -35.67 18.66 -0.16
C LEU A 179 -36.58 19.67 0.56
N LEU A 180 -36.01 20.59 1.35
CA LEU A 180 -36.75 21.65 2.03
C LEU A 180 -37.46 22.58 1.04
N LEU A 181 -36.78 22.99 -0.03
CA LEU A 181 -37.35 23.82 -1.09
C LEU A 181 -38.55 23.13 -1.77
N LEU A 182 -38.42 21.84 -2.08
CA LEU A 182 -39.50 21.12 -2.75
C LEU A 182 -40.66 20.82 -1.79
N LEU A 183 -40.41 20.54 -0.51
CA LEU A 183 -41.45 20.47 0.53
C LEU A 183 -42.21 21.80 0.66
N LEU A 184 -41.50 22.93 0.60
CA LEU A 184 -42.07 24.28 0.64
C LEU A 184 -42.92 24.59 -0.61
N LEU A 185 -42.48 24.15 -1.79
CA LEU A 185 -43.25 24.23 -3.03
C LEU A 185 -44.53 23.37 -2.96
N LEU A 186 -44.43 22.15 -2.43
CA LEU A 186 -45.55 21.24 -2.20
C LEU A 186 -46.59 21.85 -1.25
N LEU A 187 -46.12 22.46 -0.16
CA LEU A 187 -46.95 23.15 0.83
C LEU A 187 -47.65 24.38 0.23
N LEU A 188 -46.94 25.19 -0.57
CA LEU A 188 -47.54 26.32 -1.28
C LEU A 188 -48.64 25.86 -2.24
N LEU A 189 -48.40 24.77 -2.98
CA LEU A 189 -49.37 24.19 -3.90
C LEU A 189 -50.62 23.69 -3.15
N LEU A 190 -50.43 23.06 -2.00
CA LEU A 190 -51.51 22.59 -1.12
C LEU A 190 -52.33 23.75 -0.53
N ILE A 191 -51.66 24.84 -0.09
CA ILE A 191 -52.33 26.05 0.39
C ILE A 191 -53.14 26.70 -0.73
N LEU A 192 -52.59 26.76 -1.95
CA LEU A 192 -53.31 27.29 -3.12
C LEU A 192 -54.54 26.43 -3.44
N LEU A 193 -54.41 25.10 -3.44
CA LEU A 193 -55.50 24.15 -3.64
C LEU A 193 -56.61 24.33 -2.58
N LEU A 194 -56.23 24.45 -1.30
CA LEU A 194 -57.16 24.66 -0.18
C LEU A 194 -57.90 25.99 -0.28
N LEU A 195 -57.20 27.07 -0.66
CA LEU A 195 -57.79 28.39 -0.86
C LEU A 195 -58.75 28.40 -2.05
N LEU A 196 -58.42 27.68 -3.12
CA LEU A 196 -59.29 27.50 -4.28
C LEU A 196 -60.57 26.73 -3.92
N LEU A 197 -60.43 25.66 -3.12
CA LEU A 197 -61.54 24.86 -2.60
C LEU A 197 -62.44 25.68 -1.66
N LEU A 198 -61.85 26.49 -0.77
CA LEU A 198 -62.57 27.37 0.14
C LEU A 198 -63.33 28.45 -0.63
N LEU A 199 -62.71 29.06 -1.64
CA LEU A 199 -63.38 30.02 -2.52
C LEU A 199 -64.58 29.37 -3.21
N LEU A 200 -64.40 28.18 -3.80
CA LEU A 200 -65.47 27.40 -4.42
C LEU A 200 -66.63 27.10 -3.45
N LEU A 201 -66.30 26.72 -2.20
CA LEU A 201 -67.27 26.43 -1.15
C LEU A 201 -68.06 27.68 -0.72
N VAL A 202 -67.39 28.82 -0.53
CA VAL A 202 -68.05 30.10 -0.20
C VAL A 202 -68.97 30.53 -1.35
N LEU A 203 -68.54 30.35 -2.60
CA LEU A 203 -69.32 30.63 -3.80
C LEU A 203 -70.58 29.76 -3.85
N LEU A 204 -70.43 28.44 -3.63
CA LEU A 204 -71.55 27.49 -3.54
C LEU A 204 -72.52 27.84 -2.41
N LEU A 205 -72.01 28.18 -1.23
CA LEU A 205 -72.83 28.58 -0.07
C LEU A 205 -73.61 29.87 -0.35
N LEU A 206 -73.00 30.85 -1.01
CA LEU A 206 -73.66 32.09 -1.43
C LEU A 206 -74.82 31.82 -2.40
N VAL A 207 -74.68 30.83 -3.30
CA VAL A 207 -75.76 30.38 -4.19
C VAL A 207 -76.88 29.69 -3.40
N LEU A 208 -76.55 28.84 -2.43
CA LEU A 208 -77.52 28.10 -1.61
C LEU A 208 -78.30 28.96 -0.61
N LEU A 209 -77.72 30.06 -0.12
CA LEU A 209 -78.35 30.96 0.87
C LEU A 209 -79.33 31.97 0.27
N LEU A 210 -79.57 31.95 -1.05
CA LEU A 210 -80.52 32.83 -1.72
C LEU A 210 -81.98 32.40 -1.43
N PRO A 211 -82.82 33.24 -0.81
CA PRO A 211 -84.17 32.83 -0.41
C PRO A 211 -85.11 32.70 -1.62
N PRO A 212 -85.84 31.57 -1.78
CA PRO A 212 -87.02 31.51 -2.63
C PRO A 212 -88.14 32.38 -2.03
N PRO A 213 -88.96 33.10 -2.83
CA PRO A 213 -89.53 32.58 -4.08
C PRO A 213 -89.34 33.44 -5.35
N GLN A 214 -88.78 34.65 -5.27
CA GLN A 214 -88.44 35.46 -6.44
C GLN A 214 -87.10 36.18 -6.21
N PRO A 215 -85.97 35.67 -6.73
CA PRO A 215 -84.71 36.39 -6.63
C PRO A 215 -84.82 37.68 -7.47
N PRO A 216 -84.49 38.86 -6.92
CA PRO A 216 -84.46 40.08 -7.73
C PRO A 216 -83.51 39.89 -8.92
N PRO A 217 -83.82 40.43 -10.11
CA PRO A 217 -83.10 40.12 -11.35
C PRO A 217 -81.58 40.41 -11.28
N ARG A 218 -81.16 41.29 -10.37
CA ARG A 218 -79.74 41.58 -10.07
C ARG A 218 -78.99 40.37 -9.49
N LEU A 219 -79.63 39.52 -8.68
CA LEU A 219 -79.01 38.31 -8.12
C LEU A 219 -78.96 37.18 -9.13
N LEU A 220 -79.96 37.09 -10.03
CA LEU A 220 -79.93 36.16 -11.16
C LEU A 220 -78.81 36.55 -12.14
N LEU A 221 -78.60 37.85 -12.38
CA LEU A 221 -77.45 38.37 -13.12
C LEU A 221 -76.11 38.04 -12.42
N LEU A 222 -76.02 38.22 -11.09
CA LEU A 222 -74.82 37.88 -10.32
C LEU A 222 -74.49 36.38 -10.42
N LEU A 223 -75.49 35.52 -10.32
CA LEU A 223 -75.35 34.06 -10.47
C LEU A 223 -74.87 33.70 -11.89
N LEU A 224 -75.45 34.31 -12.92
CA LEU A 224 -75.07 34.13 -14.32
C LEU A 224 -73.64 34.62 -14.60
N LEU A 225 -73.15 35.59 -13.84
CA LEU A 225 -71.80 36.16 -13.96
C LEU A 225 -70.76 35.38 -13.11
N LEU A 226 -71.20 34.72 -12.05
CA LEU A 226 -70.40 33.83 -11.20
C LEU A 226 -70.23 32.42 -11.78
N LEU A 227 -71.23 31.90 -12.51
CA LEU A 227 -71.16 30.56 -13.11
C LEU A 227 -69.98 30.38 -14.09
N PRO A 228 -69.65 31.32 -15.00
CA PRO A 228 -68.44 31.26 -15.82
C PRO A 228 -67.15 31.26 -15.00
N LEU A 229 -67.12 31.99 -13.87
CA LEU A 229 -65.97 32.02 -12.97
C LEU A 229 -65.75 30.66 -12.30
N LEU A 230 -66.83 30.02 -11.85
CA LEU A 230 -66.81 28.65 -11.31
C LEU A 230 -66.33 27.63 -12.37
N LEU A 231 -66.81 27.78 -13.61
CA LEU A 231 -66.44 26.93 -14.74
C LEU A 231 -64.96 27.10 -15.14
N LEU A 232 -64.38 28.29 -14.93
CA LEU A 232 -62.96 28.59 -15.14
C LEU A 232 -62.08 28.07 -13.98
N LEU A 233 -62.60 28.10 -12.76
CA LEU A 233 -61.92 27.64 -11.53
C LEU A 233 -61.72 26.12 -11.50
N LEU A 234 -62.69 25.34 -11.96
CA LEU A 234 -62.65 23.87 -11.94
C LEU A 234 -61.48 23.25 -12.75
N PRO A 235 -61.22 23.61 -14.03
CA PRO A 235 -60.08 23.09 -14.77
C PRO A 235 -58.74 23.56 -14.19
N LEU A 236 -58.70 24.71 -13.50
CA LEU A 236 -57.51 25.21 -12.82
C LEU A 236 -57.20 24.40 -11.55
N LEU A 237 -58.22 24.01 -10.78
CA LEU A 237 -58.11 23.03 -9.68
C LEU A 237 -57.58 21.69 -10.20
N LEU A 238 -58.15 21.18 -11.29
CA LEU A 238 -57.76 19.90 -11.90
C LEU A 238 -56.31 19.93 -12.41
N LEU A 239 -55.90 21.02 -13.05
CA LEU A 239 -54.52 21.23 -13.51
C LEU A 239 -53.54 21.27 -12.33
N LEU A 240 -53.91 21.91 -11.22
CA LEU A 240 -53.08 21.99 -10.02
C LEU A 240 -52.92 20.61 -9.36
N LEU A 241 -54.00 19.82 -9.29
CA LEU A 241 -53.98 18.45 -8.78
C LEU A 241 -53.17 17.51 -9.70
N LEU A 242 -53.29 17.66 -11.02
CA LEU A 242 -52.50 16.91 -11.99
C LEU A 242 -51.00 17.26 -11.89
N LEU A 243 -50.67 18.53 -11.70
CA LEU A 243 -49.29 18.99 -11.48
C LEU A 243 -48.72 18.40 -10.18
N LEU A 244 -49.50 18.38 -9.08
CA LEU A 244 -49.12 17.72 -7.83
C LEU A 244 -48.81 16.23 -8.03
N LEU A 245 -49.70 15.54 -8.74
CA LEU A 245 -49.59 14.11 -9.04
C LEU A 245 -48.38 13.79 -9.93
N LEU A 246 -48.00 14.70 -10.84
CA LEU A 246 -46.81 14.59 -11.67
C LEU A 246 -45.51 14.90 -10.91
N LEU A 247 -45.54 15.87 -9.98
CA LEU A 247 -44.36 16.31 -9.24
C LEU A 247 -43.89 15.26 -8.21
N LEU A 248 -44.81 14.53 -7.59
CA LEU A 248 -44.52 13.54 -6.55
C LEU A 248 -43.60 12.38 -7.00
N PRO A 249 -43.83 11.68 -8.14
CA PRO A 249 -42.90 10.66 -8.62
C PRO A 249 -41.56 11.26 -9.10
N LEU A 250 -41.57 12.49 -9.64
CA LEU A 250 -40.34 13.20 -10.00
C LEU A 250 -39.46 13.49 -8.78
N LEU A 251 -40.05 13.91 -7.65
CA LEU A 251 -39.37 14.04 -6.36
C LEU A 251 -38.79 12.69 -5.92
N LEU A 252 -39.57 11.61 -5.99
CA LEU A 252 -39.11 10.29 -5.54
C LEU A 252 -37.91 9.79 -6.36
N ILE A 253 -37.91 10.00 -7.68
CA ILE A 253 -36.80 9.68 -8.58
C ILE A 253 -35.57 10.53 -8.22
N LEU A 254 -35.73 11.83 -7.99
CA LEU A 254 -34.66 12.74 -7.60
C LEU A 254 -34.02 12.35 -6.25
N LEU A 255 -34.85 11.96 -5.27
CA LEU A 255 -34.40 11.48 -3.97
C LEU A 255 -33.63 10.14 -4.08
N LEU A 256 -34.10 9.23 -4.94
CA LEU A 256 -33.45 7.94 -5.17
C LEU A 256 -32.09 8.10 -5.87
N LEU A 257 -32.01 8.93 -6.91
CA LEU A 257 -30.76 9.31 -7.56
C LEU A 257 -29.80 9.96 -6.56
N LEU A 258 -30.34 10.82 -5.70
CA LEU A 258 -29.70 11.39 -4.52
C LEU A 258 -28.97 10.32 -3.68
N LEU A 259 -29.77 9.40 -3.15
CA LEU A 259 -29.31 8.32 -2.27
C LEU A 259 -28.26 7.42 -2.94
N LEU A 260 -28.41 7.16 -4.24
CA LEU A 260 -27.43 6.39 -5.03
C LEU A 260 -26.08 7.12 -5.14
N LEU A 261 -26.09 8.45 -5.38
CA LEU A 261 -24.87 9.26 -5.40
C LEU A 261 -24.17 9.28 -4.03
N LEU A 262 -24.95 9.37 -2.95
CA LEU A 262 -24.44 9.30 -1.57
C LEU A 262 -23.79 7.94 -1.28
N LEU A 263 -24.42 6.84 -1.68
CA LEU A 263 -23.89 5.49 -1.53
C LEU A 263 -22.59 5.28 -2.33
N LEU A 264 -22.53 5.79 -3.56
CA LEU A 264 -21.33 5.74 -4.39
C LEU A 264 -20.16 6.52 -3.76
N LEU A 265 -20.44 7.71 -3.20
CA LEU A 265 -19.45 8.53 -2.53
C LEU A 265 -18.94 7.88 -1.22
N LEU A 266 -19.82 7.20 -0.48
CA LEU A 266 -19.45 6.40 0.69
C LEU A 266 -18.59 5.18 0.32
N LEU A 267 -18.90 4.49 -0.79
CA LEU A 267 -18.09 3.39 -1.31
C LEU A 267 -16.69 3.87 -1.74
N LEU A 268 -16.60 5.04 -2.40
CA LEU A 268 -15.34 5.67 -2.75
C LEU A 268 -14.51 6.03 -1.51
N LEU A 269 -15.15 6.57 -0.46
CA LEU A 269 -14.51 6.86 0.82
C LEU A 269 -13.95 5.59 1.49
N LEU A 270 -14.71 4.49 1.49
CA LEU A 270 -14.27 3.19 2.01
C LEU A 270 -13.09 2.62 1.22
N LEU A 271 -13.12 2.72 -0.12
CA LEU A 271 -12.02 2.29 -0.98
C LEU A 271 -10.75 3.11 -0.73
N LEU A 272 -10.88 4.44 -0.55
CA LEU A 272 -9.76 5.32 -0.23
C LEU A 272 -9.15 4.99 1.15
N LEU A 273 -9.99 4.70 2.14
CA LEU A 273 -9.54 4.26 3.48
C LEU A 273 -8.81 2.91 3.43
N LEU A 274 -9.30 1.96 2.62
CA LEU A 274 -8.63 0.68 2.40
C LEU A 274 -7.29 0.85 1.69
N LEU A 275 -7.22 1.74 0.69
CA LEU A 275 -5.98 2.08 -0.01
C LEU A 275 -4.96 2.74 0.94
N LEU A 276 -5.41 3.62 1.84
CA LEU A 276 -4.58 4.18 2.92
C LEU A 276 -4.03 3.07 3.83
N LEU A 277 -4.88 2.13 4.26
CA LEU A 277 -4.46 1.01 5.12
C LEU A 277 -3.42 0.11 4.41
N LEU A 278 -3.65 -0.21 3.14
CA LEU A 278 -2.70 -0.95 2.29
C LEU A 278 -1.37 -0.22 2.15
N LEU A 279 -1.40 1.09 1.89
CA LEU A 279 -0.19 1.92 1.76
C LEU A 279 0.60 1.97 3.07
N LEU A 280 -0.09 2.13 4.21
CA LEU A 280 0.51 2.09 5.56
C LEU A 280 1.14 0.72 5.87
N LEU A 281 0.52 -0.36 5.40
CA LEU A 281 1.01 -1.72 5.58
C LEU A 281 2.25 -2.01 4.72
N LEU A 282 2.22 -1.60 3.45
CA LEU A 282 3.36 -1.71 2.53
C LEU A 282 4.55 -0.88 3.03
N LEU A 283 4.29 0.31 3.55
CA LEU A 283 5.27 1.09 4.30
C LEU A 283 5.88 0.27 5.44
N LEU A 284 5.05 -0.27 6.34
CA LEU A 284 5.54 -0.91 7.56
C LEU A 284 6.49 -2.05 7.22
N LEU A 285 6.18 -2.75 6.12
CA LEU A 285 7.03 -3.77 5.52
C LEU A 285 8.36 -3.24 4.98
N LEU A 286 8.33 -2.12 4.26
CA LEU A 286 9.54 -1.45 3.74
C LEU A 286 10.44 -0.93 4.87
N LEU A 287 9.85 -0.35 5.92
CA LEU A 287 10.56 0.09 7.13
C LEU A 287 11.21 -1.10 7.86
N LEU A 288 10.49 -2.21 8.00
CA LEU A 288 10.98 -3.46 8.60
C LEU A 288 12.14 -4.06 7.80
N LEU A 289 12.04 -4.07 6.47
CA LEU A 289 13.11 -4.53 5.57
C LEU A 289 14.36 -3.63 5.69
N LEU A 290 14.17 -2.32 5.77
CA LEU A 290 15.28 -1.36 5.88
C LEU A 290 15.96 -1.42 7.26
N LEU A 291 15.19 -1.68 8.33
CA LEU A 291 15.71 -1.98 9.66
C LEU A 291 16.52 -3.29 9.69
N LEU A 292 16.05 -4.33 9.00
CA LEU A 292 16.77 -5.60 8.84
C LEU A 292 18.10 -5.41 8.08
N LEU A 293 18.11 -4.59 7.03
CA LEU A 293 19.33 -4.24 6.30
C LEU A 293 20.32 -3.46 7.18
N LEU A 294 19.83 -2.52 7.99
CA LEU A 294 20.66 -1.77 8.95
C LEU A 294 21.23 -2.70 10.04
N LEU A 295 20.45 -3.64 10.55
CA LEU A 295 20.91 -4.67 11.49
C LEU A 295 22.01 -5.56 10.87
N LEU A 296 21.84 -5.96 9.61
CA LEU A 296 22.84 -6.74 8.87
C LEU A 296 24.14 -5.95 8.66
N GLN A 297 24.05 -4.65 8.34
CA GLN A 297 25.24 -3.77 8.23
C GLN A 297 25.94 -3.57 9.58
N LEU A 298 25.18 -3.39 10.67
CA LEU A 298 25.74 -3.29 12.02
C LEU A 298 26.46 -4.59 12.43
N LEU A 299 25.89 -5.75 12.08
CA LEU A 299 26.55 -7.04 12.29
C LEU A 299 27.84 -7.17 11.45
N LEU A 300 27.82 -6.75 10.18
CA LEU A 300 29.01 -6.77 9.33
C LEU A 300 30.12 -5.87 9.90
N LEU A 301 29.76 -4.69 10.43
CA LEU A 301 30.67 -3.77 11.12
C LEU A 301 31.25 -4.39 12.40
N LEU A 302 30.41 -5.08 13.20
CA LEU A 302 30.84 -5.79 14.41
C LEU A 302 31.81 -6.93 14.07
N LEU A 303 31.54 -7.71 13.03
CA LEU A 303 32.45 -8.75 12.53
C LEU A 303 33.78 -8.14 12.05
N LEU A 304 33.74 -7.02 11.33
CA LEU A 304 34.95 -6.34 10.88
C LEU A 304 35.79 -5.80 12.05
N LEU A 305 35.14 -5.23 13.07
CA LEU A 305 35.79 -4.78 14.30
C LEU A 305 36.39 -5.95 15.09
N LEU A 306 35.70 -7.09 15.15
CA LEU A 306 36.16 -8.31 15.79
C LEU A 306 37.39 -8.89 15.06
N LEU A 307 37.40 -8.87 13.73
CA LEU A 307 38.54 -9.24 12.90
C LEU A 307 39.72 -8.29 13.09
N LEU A 308 39.48 -6.99 13.22
CA LEU A 308 40.50 -5.98 13.52
C LEU A 308 41.15 -6.23 14.89
N LEU A 309 40.35 -6.51 15.92
CA LEU A 309 40.83 -6.86 17.25
C LEU A 309 41.64 -8.16 17.25
N LEU A 310 41.19 -9.18 16.51
CA LEU A 310 41.90 -10.45 16.36
C LEU A 310 43.25 -10.27 15.63
N LEU A 311 43.30 -9.45 14.57
CA LEU A 311 44.53 -9.13 13.86
C LEU A 311 45.51 -8.37 14.75
N LEU A 312 45.02 -7.42 15.56
CA LEU A 312 45.83 -6.68 16.52
C LEU A 312 46.40 -7.59 17.61
N LEU A 313 45.59 -8.52 18.13
CA LEU A 313 46.03 -9.54 19.09
C LEU A 313 47.09 -10.47 18.50
N LEU A 314 46.91 -10.91 17.24
CA LEU A 314 47.89 -11.73 16.52
C LEU A 314 49.20 -10.98 16.27
N LEU A 315 49.15 -9.69 15.94
CA LEU A 315 50.34 -8.84 15.77
C LEU A 315 51.09 -8.66 17.11
N LEU A 316 50.38 -8.43 18.21
CA LEU A 316 50.96 -8.35 19.55
C LEU A 316 51.61 -9.67 19.97
N LEU A 317 50.94 -10.79 19.70
CA LEU A 317 51.47 -12.13 19.92
C LEU A 317 52.74 -12.39 19.09
N LEU A 318 52.74 -12.03 17.81
CA LEU A 318 53.90 -12.18 16.92
C LEU A 318 55.09 -11.36 17.40
N LEU A 319 54.85 -10.13 17.87
CA LEU A 319 55.87 -9.26 18.46
C LEU A 319 56.45 -9.87 19.75
N LEU A 320 55.60 -10.40 20.63
CA LEU A 320 56.01 -11.07 21.87
C LEU A 320 56.79 -12.36 21.57
N LEU A 321 56.36 -13.14 20.58
CA LEU A 321 57.02 -14.36 20.10
C LEU A 321 58.41 -14.03 19.54
N LEU A 322 58.53 -12.97 18.73
CA LEU A 322 59.80 -12.49 18.19
C LEU A 322 60.76 -12.05 19.29
N LEU A 323 60.27 -11.30 20.30
CA LEU A 323 61.06 -10.89 21.46
C LEU A 323 61.53 -12.10 22.29
N LEU A 324 60.65 -13.09 22.49
CA LEU A 324 60.96 -14.31 23.23
C LEU A 324 61.96 -15.20 22.48
N LEU A 325 61.84 -15.31 21.16
CA LEU A 325 62.79 -16.02 20.31
C LEU A 325 64.16 -15.32 20.32
N LEU A 326 64.19 -13.99 20.26
CA LEU A 326 65.43 -13.20 20.38
C LEU A 326 66.11 -13.41 21.74
N LEU A 327 65.33 -13.46 22.83
CA LEU A 327 65.82 -13.77 24.17
C LEU A 327 66.40 -15.20 24.25
N ILE A 328 65.70 -16.20 23.71
CA ILE A 328 66.18 -17.59 23.64
C ILE A 328 67.46 -17.69 22.81
N LEU A 329 67.53 -17.00 21.67
CA LEU A 329 68.72 -16.97 20.81
C LEU A 329 69.91 -16.31 21.52
N LEU A 330 69.69 -15.21 22.24
CA LEU A 330 70.71 -14.56 23.07
C LEU A 330 71.20 -15.49 24.19
N LEU A 331 70.27 -16.17 24.87
CA LEU A 331 70.58 -17.15 25.92
C LEU A 331 71.42 -18.32 25.38
N LEU A 332 71.05 -18.84 24.20
CA LEU A 332 71.76 -19.91 23.51
C LEU A 332 73.15 -19.46 23.03
N LEU A 333 73.30 -18.22 22.55
CA LEU A 333 74.59 -17.64 22.18
C LEU A 333 75.51 -17.51 23.40
N VAL A 334 74.99 -17.06 24.55
CA VAL A 334 75.72 -16.99 25.81
C VAL A 334 76.11 -18.40 26.29
N LEU A 335 75.19 -19.36 26.25
CA LEU A 335 75.43 -20.76 26.61
C LEU A 335 76.51 -21.38 25.72
N LEU A 336 76.40 -21.23 24.40
CA LEU A 336 77.38 -21.71 23.42
C LEU A 336 78.77 -21.10 23.69
N ARG A 337 78.83 -19.78 23.92
CA ARG A 337 80.09 -19.09 24.26
C ARG A 337 80.70 -19.62 25.57
N LEU A 338 79.90 -19.90 26.58
CA LEU A 338 80.36 -20.50 27.84
C LEU A 338 80.88 -21.93 27.65
N VAL A 339 80.18 -22.76 26.87
CA VAL A 339 80.59 -24.13 26.54
C VAL A 339 81.89 -24.15 25.73
N LEU A 340 82.06 -23.24 24.76
CA LEU A 340 83.28 -23.09 23.97
C LEU A 340 84.47 -22.58 24.79
N LEU A 341 84.23 -21.78 25.84
CA LEU A 341 85.27 -21.31 26.76
C LEU A 341 85.64 -22.36 27.82
N LEU A 342 84.77 -23.33 28.11
CA LEU A 342 84.97 -24.35 29.14
C LEU A 342 86.28 -25.18 28.96
N PRO A 343 86.63 -25.71 27.78
CA PRO A 343 87.88 -26.47 27.59
C PRO A 343 89.15 -25.60 27.56
N LEU A 344 89.02 -24.27 27.52
CA LEU A 344 90.16 -23.33 27.50
C LEU A 344 90.58 -22.89 28.92
N LEU A 345 89.88 -23.34 29.95
CA LEU A 345 90.14 -22.98 31.35
C LEU A 345 91.02 -24.05 32.04
N PRO A 346 91.95 -23.66 32.91
CA PRO A 346 92.79 -24.61 33.64
C PRO A 346 91.93 -25.48 34.58
N PRO A 347 92.18 -26.79 34.67
CA PRO A 347 91.43 -27.66 35.57
C PRO A 347 91.82 -27.40 37.04
N PRO A 348 90.86 -27.36 38.00
CA PRO A 348 89.41 -27.47 37.80
C PRO A 348 88.77 -26.14 37.34
N PRO A 349 87.71 -26.19 36.49
CA PRO A 349 87.01 -24.99 36.06
C PRO A 349 86.39 -24.24 37.26
N PRO A 350 86.35 -22.88 37.24
CA PRO A 350 85.88 -22.11 38.39
C PRO A 350 84.40 -22.40 38.67
N PRO A 351 84.01 -22.70 39.92
CA PRO A 351 82.67 -23.19 40.26
C PRO A 351 81.55 -22.22 39.90
N ARG A 352 81.86 -20.92 39.79
CA ARG A 352 80.92 -19.88 39.32
C ARG A 352 80.41 -20.11 37.89
N LEU A 353 81.23 -20.65 36.99
CA LEU A 353 80.82 -20.93 35.60
C LEU A 353 79.95 -22.19 35.52
N LEU A 354 80.27 -23.22 36.30
CA LEU A 354 79.42 -24.41 36.42
C LEU A 354 78.05 -24.07 37.03
N LEU A 355 78.02 -23.23 38.06
CA LEU A 355 76.77 -22.71 38.66
C LEU A 355 75.93 -21.93 37.64
N LEU A 356 76.56 -21.09 36.81
CA LEU A 356 75.87 -20.28 35.80
C LEU A 356 75.33 -21.16 34.65
N LEU A 357 76.07 -22.18 34.22
CA LEU A 357 75.60 -23.19 33.28
C LEU A 357 74.40 -23.97 33.84
N LEU A 358 74.51 -24.42 35.10
CA LEU A 358 73.46 -25.14 35.83
C LEU A 358 72.18 -24.32 36.02
N LEU A 359 72.28 -22.98 36.05
CA LEU A 359 71.14 -22.06 36.17
C LEU A 359 70.53 -21.70 34.81
N LEU A 360 71.33 -21.57 33.74
CA LEU A 360 70.83 -21.26 32.39
C LEU A 360 70.07 -22.42 31.74
N LEU A 361 70.51 -23.66 31.94
CA LEU A 361 69.88 -24.83 31.32
C LEU A 361 68.41 -25.05 31.74
N PRO A 362 68.03 -25.04 33.03
CA PRO A 362 66.62 -25.18 33.44
C PRO A 362 65.78 -23.95 33.07
N LEU A 363 66.38 -22.76 32.98
CA LEU A 363 65.68 -21.56 32.50
C LEU A 363 65.28 -21.70 31.02
N LEU A 364 66.18 -22.22 30.17
CA LEU A 364 65.87 -22.55 28.78
C LEU A 364 64.78 -23.63 28.69
N LEU A 365 64.86 -24.67 29.53
CA LEU A 365 63.88 -25.75 29.58
C LEU A 365 62.48 -25.27 30.00
N LEU A 366 62.39 -24.27 30.89
CA LEU A 366 61.14 -23.65 31.33
C LEU A 366 60.53 -22.70 30.27
N LEU A 367 61.37 -22.04 29.48
CA LEU A 367 60.93 -21.14 28.40
C LEU A 367 60.24 -21.88 27.24
N LEU A 368 60.64 -23.11 26.94
CA LEU A 368 60.09 -23.91 25.85
C LEU A 368 58.59 -24.27 26.00
N PRO A 369 58.09 -24.80 27.14
CA PRO A 369 56.65 -25.03 27.32
C PRO A 369 55.86 -23.73 27.45
N LEU A 370 56.46 -22.65 27.95
CA LEU A 370 55.82 -21.33 27.97
C LEU A 370 55.58 -20.80 26.55
N LEU A 371 56.56 -20.96 25.65
CA LEU A 371 56.44 -20.67 24.21
C LEU A 371 55.29 -21.47 23.57
N LEU A 372 55.19 -22.76 23.87
CA LEU A 372 54.13 -23.64 23.37
C LEU A 372 52.75 -23.20 23.87
N LEU A 373 52.60 -22.92 25.16
CA LEU A 373 51.35 -22.44 25.75
C LEU A 373 50.91 -21.09 25.17
N LEU A 374 51.87 -20.17 24.99
CA LEU A 374 51.65 -18.86 24.39
C LEU A 374 51.15 -18.98 22.94
N LEU A 375 51.60 -19.99 22.19
CA LEU A 375 51.14 -20.27 20.83
C LEU A 375 49.76 -20.96 20.80
N LEU A 376 49.47 -21.85 21.76
CA LEU A 376 48.21 -22.59 21.83
C LEU A 376 47.01 -21.73 22.26
N LEU A 377 47.16 -20.93 23.32
CA LEU A 377 46.08 -20.10 23.89
C LEU A 377 45.31 -19.24 22.86
N PRO A 378 45.96 -18.44 21.97
CA PRO A 378 45.26 -17.63 20.98
C PRO A 378 44.55 -18.45 19.90
N THR A 379 45.03 -19.66 19.58
CA THR A 379 44.33 -20.55 18.62
C THR A 379 43.01 -21.07 19.20
N LEU A 380 42.97 -21.40 20.49
CA LEU A 380 41.74 -21.79 21.20
C LEU A 380 40.76 -20.63 21.30
N LEU A 381 41.25 -19.41 21.56
CA LEU A 381 40.41 -18.20 21.59
C LEU A 381 39.80 -17.92 20.22
N LEU A 382 40.58 -18.03 19.14
CA LEU A 382 40.11 -17.87 17.76
C LEU A 382 39.03 -18.89 17.41
N LEU A 383 39.20 -20.17 17.80
CA LEU A 383 38.21 -21.23 17.58
C LEU A 383 36.88 -20.93 18.30
N LEU A 384 36.95 -20.51 19.57
CA LEU A 384 35.76 -20.14 20.36
C LEU A 384 35.02 -18.94 19.75
N LEU A 385 35.76 -17.93 19.29
CA LEU A 385 35.25 -16.73 18.64
C LEU A 385 34.57 -17.06 17.30
N LEU A 386 35.14 -17.98 16.51
CA LEU A 386 34.55 -18.47 15.27
C LEU A 386 33.26 -19.28 15.51
N LEU A 387 33.21 -20.09 16.57
CA LEU A 387 32.01 -20.81 16.97
C LEU A 387 30.88 -19.84 17.39
N LEU A 388 31.20 -18.81 18.17
CA LEU A 388 30.26 -17.76 18.57
C LEU A 388 29.70 -17.01 17.36
N LEU A 389 30.56 -16.68 16.38
CA LEU A 389 30.15 -16.04 15.13
C LEU A 389 29.17 -16.91 14.34
N LEU A 390 29.46 -18.21 14.20
CA LEU A 390 28.61 -19.16 13.50
C LEU A 390 27.22 -19.27 14.15
N LEU A 391 27.17 -19.35 15.48
CA LEU A 391 25.92 -19.39 16.25
C LEU A 391 25.08 -18.12 16.02
N LEU A 392 25.71 -16.94 16.02
CA LEU A 392 25.03 -15.68 15.82
C LEU A 392 24.53 -15.51 14.38
N LEU A 393 25.29 -15.99 13.38
CA LEU A 393 24.84 -16.03 11.98
C LEU A 393 23.64 -16.97 11.78
N LEU A 394 23.62 -18.14 12.44
CA LEU A 394 22.48 -19.05 12.45
C LEU A 394 21.24 -18.39 13.05
N LEU A 395 21.39 -17.69 14.18
CA LEU A 395 20.30 -16.97 14.84
C LEU A 395 19.72 -15.86 13.96
N LEU A 396 20.58 -15.10 13.26
CA LEU A 396 20.14 -14.08 12.30
C LEU A 396 19.38 -14.69 11.12
N LEU A 397 19.85 -15.82 10.58
CA LEU A 397 19.18 -16.53 9.49
C LEU A 397 17.79 -17.06 9.91
N LEU A 398 17.67 -17.58 11.14
CA LEU A 398 16.39 -17.99 11.73
C LEU A 398 15.42 -16.80 11.84
N LEU A 399 15.91 -15.65 12.33
CA LEU A 399 15.12 -14.42 12.47
C LEU A 399 14.66 -13.86 11.13
N LEU A 400 15.52 -13.90 10.11
CA LEU A 400 15.19 -13.51 8.74
C LEU A 400 14.12 -14.43 8.13
N LEU A 401 14.20 -15.74 8.36
CA LEU A 401 13.20 -16.71 7.89
C LEU A 401 11.85 -16.51 8.59
N LEU A 402 11.85 -16.25 9.91
CA LEU A 402 10.63 -15.92 10.66
C LEU A 402 9.97 -14.63 10.14
N LEU A 403 10.77 -13.60 9.85
CA LEU A 403 10.31 -12.32 9.32
C LEU A 403 9.73 -12.47 7.90
N LEU A 404 10.35 -13.30 7.05
CA LEU A 404 9.84 -13.63 5.72
C LEU A 404 8.52 -14.42 5.79
N LEU A 405 8.39 -15.34 6.74
CA LEU A 405 7.13 -16.07 6.96
C LEU A 405 6.01 -15.14 7.46
N LEU A 406 6.32 -14.20 8.35
CA LEU A 406 5.37 -13.17 8.79
C LEU A 406 4.94 -12.24 7.65
N LEU A 407 5.87 -11.84 6.78
CA LEU A 407 5.61 -11.07 5.55
C LEU A 407 4.66 -11.82 4.61
N LEU A 408 4.87 -13.13 4.42
CA LEU A 408 4.03 -13.96 3.55
C LEU A 408 2.61 -14.12 4.12
N LEU A 409 2.48 -14.30 5.45
CA LEU A 409 1.19 -14.37 6.12
C LEU A 409 0.43 -13.03 6.03
N LEU A 410 1.15 -11.91 6.15
CA LEU A 410 0.60 -10.56 5.98
C LEU A 410 0.05 -10.33 4.55
N LEU A 411 0.81 -10.76 3.54
CA LEU A 411 0.41 -10.69 2.13
C LEU A 411 -0.84 -11.54 1.85
N LEU A 412 -0.92 -12.74 2.44
CA LEU A 412 -2.06 -13.64 2.30
C LEU A 412 -3.32 -13.07 2.96
N LEU A 413 -3.19 -12.45 4.14
CA LEU A 413 -4.28 -11.73 4.80
C LEU A 413 -4.80 -10.56 3.95
N LEU A 414 -3.89 -9.80 3.33
CA LEU A 414 -4.23 -8.71 2.41
C LEU A 414 -5.00 -9.23 1.18
N LEU A 415 -4.53 -10.32 0.57
CA LEU A 415 -5.18 -10.94 -0.59
C LEU A 415 -6.61 -11.39 -0.24
N LEU A 416 -6.80 -11.98 0.94
CA LEU A 416 -8.11 -12.40 1.45
C LEU A 416 -9.05 -11.20 1.66
N LEU A 417 -8.54 -10.09 2.21
CA LEU A 417 -9.30 -8.86 2.41
C LEU A 417 -9.73 -8.23 1.08
N LEU A 418 -8.85 -8.22 0.08
CA LEU A 418 -9.14 -7.73 -1.27
C LEU A 418 -10.19 -8.62 -1.97
N LEU A 419 -10.08 -9.94 -1.83
CA LEU A 419 -11.06 -10.90 -2.37
C LEU A 419 -12.44 -10.72 -1.72
N LEU A 420 -12.49 -10.50 -0.41
CA LEU A 420 -13.74 -10.22 0.32
C LEU A 420 -14.39 -8.92 -0.15
N LEU A 421 -13.60 -7.86 -0.38
CA LEU A 421 -14.10 -6.60 -0.94
C LEU A 421 -14.65 -6.80 -2.37
N LEU A 422 -13.94 -7.54 -3.22
CA LEU A 422 -14.39 -7.84 -4.58
C LEU A 422 -15.70 -8.64 -4.58
N LEU A 423 -15.84 -9.60 -3.67
CA LEU A 423 -17.07 -10.37 -3.48
C LEU A 423 -18.23 -9.49 -3.00
N LEU A 424 -17.98 -8.57 -2.06
CA LEU A 424 -18.96 -7.58 -1.59
C LEU A 424 -19.42 -6.66 -2.72
N LEU A 425 -18.48 -6.17 -3.53
CA LEU A 425 -18.76 -5.33 -4.70
C LEU A 425 -19.61 -6.09 -5.73
N LEU A 426 -19.25 -7.34 -6.03
CA LEU A 426 -20.00 -8.21 -6.94
C LEU A 426 -21.42 -8.46 -6.43
N LEU A 427 -21.58 -8.73 -5.13
CA LEU A 427 -22.90 -8.95 -4.51
C LEU A 427 -23.77 -7.69 -4.56
N LEU A 428 -23.19 -6.51 -4.36
CA LEU A 428 -23.88 -5.22 -4.48
C LEU A 428 -24.29 -4.92 -5.94
N LEU A 429 -23.45 -5.29 -6.91
CA LEU A 429 -23.73 -5.16 -8.34
C LEU A 429 -24.82 -6.13 -8.81
N LEU A 430 -24.81 -7.38 -8.32
CA LEU A 430 -25.87 -8.36 -8.54
C LEU A 430 -27.20 -7.93 -7.90
N TYR A 431 -27.18 -7.38 -6.69
CA TYR A 431 -28.35 -6.82 -6.03
C TYR A 431 -28.97 -5.67 -6.85
N TYR A 432 -28.12 -4.74 -7.33
CA TYR A 432 -28.55 -3.65 -8.20
C TYR A 432 -29.14 -4.15 -9.52
N TYR A 433 -28.51 -5.15 -10.16
CA TYR A 433 -29.02 -5.78 -11.38
C TYR A 433 -30.38 -6.45 -11.16
N TYR A 434 -30.55 -7.19 -10.06
CA TYR A 434 -31.82 -7.84 -9.70
C TYR A 434 -32.93 -6.81 -9.46
N TYR A 435 -32.63 -5.72 -8.73
CA TYR A 435 -33.57 -4.62 -8.51
C TYR A 435 -34.01 -3.96 -9.83
N TYR A 436 -33.07 -3.70 -10.74
CA TYR A 436 -33.36 -3.16 -12.07
C TYR A 436 -34.24 -4.12 -12.90
N TYR A 437 -33.93 -5.42 -12.90
CA TYR A 437 -34.73 -6.43 -13.61
C TYR A 437 -36.16 -6.53 -13.06
N TYR A 438 -36.33 -6.52 -11.73
CA TYR A 438 -37.64 -6.53 -11.09
C TYR A 438 -38.48 -5.29 -11.48
N TYR A 439 -37.88 -4.10 -11.47
CA TYR A 439 -38.52 -2.86 -11.90
C TYR A 439 -38.95 -2.91 -13.38
N TYR A 440 -38.08 -3.43 -14.26
CA TYR A 440 -38.39 -3.63 -15.68
C TYR A 440 -39.57 -4.59 -15.88
N TYR A 441 -39.58 -5.73 -15.17
CA TYR A 441 -40.68 -6.70 -15.26
C TYR A 441 -42.01 -6.10 -14.80
N TYR A 442 -42.00 -5.32 -13.73
CA TYR A 442 -43.16 -4.57 -13.24
C TYR A 442 -43.71 -3.60 -14.29
N TYR A 443 -42.82 -2.83 -14.94
CA TYR A 443 -43.21 -1.90 -16.01
C TYR A 443 -43.91 -2.60 -17.18
N TYR A 444 -43.35 -3.73 -17.64
CA TYR A 444 -43.95 -4.51 -18.73
C TYR A 444 -45.29 -5.15 -18.35
N TYR A 445 -45.42 -5.65 -17.12
CA TYR A 445 -46.68 -6.21 -16.63
C TYR A 445 -47.81 -5.17 -16.66
N TYR A 446 -47.55 -3.95 -16.18
CA TYR A 446 -48.54 -2.86 -16.22
C TYR A 446 -48.85 -2.38 -17.65
N TYR A 447 -47.85 -2.35 -18.55
CA TYR A 447 -48.04 -1.93 -19.94
C TYR A 447 -48.92 -2.91 -20.74
N TYR A 448 -48.72 -4.21 -20.58
CA TYR A 448 -49.51 -5.22 -21.28
C TYR A 448 -50.90 -5.44 -20.67
N THR A 449 -51.04 -5.41 -19.35
CA THR A 449 -52.37 -5.56 -18.72
C THR A 449 -53.30 -4.42 -19.12
N THR A 450 -52.84 -3.16 -19.06
CA THR A 450 -53.65 -2.00 -19.48
C THR A 450 -54.05 -2.03 -20.95
N THR A 451 -53.12 -2.33 -21.87
CA THR A 451 -53.43 -2.38 -23.32
C THR A 451 -54.42 -3.48 -23.69
N THR A 452 -54.42 -4.62 -22.99
CA THR A 452 -55.32 -5.74 -23.30
C THR A 452 -56.78 -5.42 -22.94
N THR A 453 -57.04 -4.80 -21.78
CA THR A 453 -58.40 -4.41 -21.35
C THR A 453 -59.10 -3.45 -22.31
N THR A 454 -58.36 -2.54 -22.95
CA THR A 454 -58.93 -1.53 -23.85
C THR A 454 -59.45 -2.13 -25.16
N ILE A 455 -58.85 -3.23 -25.62
CA ILE A 455 -59.21 -3.88 -26.90
C ILE A 455 -60.50 -4.71 -26.74
N THR A 456 -60.67 -5.41 -25.61
CA THR A 456 -61.85 -6.27 -25.36
C THR A 456 -63.16 -5.52 -25.19
N ILE A 457 -63.14 -4.23 -24.83
CA ILE A 457 -64.37 -3.45 -24.59
C ILE A 457 -65.01 -2.96 -25.91
N HIS A 458 -64.30 -3.00 -27.04
CA HIS A 458 -64.78 -2.39 -28.28
C HIS A 458 -65.46 -3.35 -29.28
N SER A 459 -65.50 -4.66 -29.03
CA SER A 459 -66.04 -5.66 -29.97
C SER A 459 -67.53 -6.02 -29.80
N ASP A 460 -68.12 -5.85 -28.61
CA ASP A 460 -69.47 -6.37 -28.29
C ASP A 460 -70.66 -5.45 -28.61
N LYS A 461 -70.59 -4.65 -29.70
CA LYS A 461 -71.69 -3.74 -30.06
C LYS A 461 -72.10 -3.69 -31.54
N LYS A 462 -72.14 -4.85 -32.23
CA LYS A 462 -72.93 -4.98 -33.48
C LYS A 462 -73.37 -6.41 -33.87
N ARG A 463 -74.37 -7.00 -33.18
CA ARG A 463 -75.26 -7.98 -33.84
C ARG A 463 -76.66 -8.18 -33.20
N ILE A 464 -77.58 -7.31 -33.58
CA ILE A 464 -79.06 -7.43 -33.51
C ILE A 464 -79.58 -6.61 -34.71
N ASN A 465 -80.48 -7.05 -35.60
CA ASN A 465 -81.04 -8.38 -35.88
C ASN A 465 -81.39 -8.47 -37.38
N THR A 466 -81.37 -9.66 -38.01
CA THR A 466 -82.07 -9.93 -39.28
C THR A 466 -82.47 -11.39 -39.36
N MET A 467 -83.77 -11.68 -39.49
CA MET A 467 -84.32 -13.03 -39.62
C MET A 467 -84.34 -13.47 -41.08
N ALA A 468 -83.96 -14.73 -41.37
CA ALA A 468 -84.76 -15.71 -42.13
C ALA A 468 -83.98 -17.01 -42.42
N ALA A 469 -84.74 -18.13 -42.45
CA ALA A 469 -84.48 -19.38 -43.17
C ALA A 469 -83.19 -20.21 -42.88
N THR A 470 -83.41 -21.36 -42.22
CA THR A 470 -82.86 -22.70 -42.58
C THR A 470 -81.63 -22.77 -43.51
N THR A 471 -80.48 -23.29 -43.07
CA THR A 471 -80.26 -24.74 -43.04
C THR A 471 -78.96 -25.14 -42.30
N THR A 472 -78.94 -26.39 -41.83
CA THR A 472 -77.80 -27.22 -41.42
C THR A 472 -76.43 -26.93 -42.07
N TYR A 473 -75.37 -26.71 -41.27
CA TYR A 473 -74.23 -27.67 -41.14
C TYR A 473 -73.22 -27.34 -40.02
N SER A 474 -72.73 -28.43 -39.40
CA SER A 474 -71.46 -28.73 -38.68
C SER A 474 -70.41 -27.63 -38.35
N PRO A 475 -69.71 -27.72 -37.18
CA PRO A 475 -68.79 -26.69 -36.70
C PRO A 475 -67.37 -26.79 -37.29
N TYR A 476 -66.74 -25.63 -37.56
CA TYR A 476 -65.33 -25.55 -37.93
C TYR A 476 -64.41 -25.16 -36.76
N ARG A 477 -63.58 -26.14 -36.38
CA ARG A 477 -62.19 -26.04 -35.88
C ARG A 477 -61.84 -24.82 -34.99
N GLY A 478 -61.62 -25.10 -33.71
CA GLY A 478 -60.83 -24.22 -32.85
C GLY A 478 -59.40 -24.06 -33.39
N ALA A 479 -58.99 -22.81 -33.59
CA ALA A 479 -57.60 -22.48 -33.91
C ALA A 479 -56.78 -22.47 -32.61
N CYS A 480 -56.00 -23.52 -32.38
CA CYS A 480 -54.94 -23.50 -31.37
C CYS A 480 -53.87 -22.49 -31.80
N MET A 481 -54.00 -21.23 -31.39
CA MET A 481 -52.85 -20.31 -31.42
C MET A 481 -51.85 -20.75 -30.37
N PHE A 482 -50.92 -21.60 -30.81
CA PHE A 482 -49.66 -21.82 -30.12
C PHE A 482 -49.00 -20.47 -29.86
N TYR A 483 -48.91 -20.07 -28.60
CA TYR A 483 -47.96 -19.06 -28.18
C TYR A 483 -46.57 -19.59 -28.49
N LYS A 484 -45.98 -19.06 -29.56
CA LYS A 484 -44.64 -19.36 -30.02
C LYS A 484 -43.65 -18.78 -29.00
N GLN A 485 -43.41 -19.51 -27.92
CA GLN A 485 -42.31 -19.23 -27.00
C GLN A 485 -41.01 -19.18 -27.81
N PRO A 486 -40.11 -18.21 -27.56
CA PRO A 486 -38.75 -18.28 -28.07
C PRO A 486 -37.99 -19.36 -27.31
N LEU A 487 -38.12 -20.60 -27.78
CA LEU A 487 -37.23 -21.70 -27.43
C LEU A 487 -35.83 -21.37 -27.94
N PHE A 488 -35.01 -20.74 -27.08
CA PHE A 488 -33.56 -20.91 -27.13
C PHE A 488 -33.24 -22.29 -26.57
N LEU A 489 -33.33 -23.30 -27.43
CA LEU A 489 -32.77 -24.62 -27.18
C LEU A 489 -32.07 -25.06 -28.46
N TRP A 490 -30.82 -25.48 -28.32
CA TRP A 490 -30.02 -26.00 -29.42
C TRP A 490 -30.70 -27.22 -30.04
N ASP A 491 -30.70 -27.30 -31.38
CA ASP A 491 -31.08 -28.51 -32.08
C ASP A 491 -30.15 -29.67 -31.72
N PHE A 492 -30.72 -30.78 -31.26
CA PHE A 492 -30.18 -32.11 -31.56
C PHE A 492 -31.31 -33.16 -31.65
N ASN A 493 -31.58 -33.57 -32.89
CA ASN A 493 -32.13 -34.85 -33.35
C ASN A 493 -33.53 -35.35 -32.94
N HIS A 494 -34.42 -35.37 -33.95
CA HIS A 494 -35.25 -36.50 -34.39
C HIS A 494 -35.80 -37.51 -33.37
N ASN A 495 -37.10 -37.42 -33.03
CA ASN A 495 -38.15 -38.25 -33.68
C ASN A 495 -39.51 -38.09 -32.96
N CYS A 496 -40.47 -37.41 -33.60
CA CYS A 496 -41.86 -37.35 -33.11
C CYS A 496 -42.69 -38.51 -33.68
N SER A 497 -42.89 -39.56 -32.88
CA SER A 497 -43.99 -40.51 -33.08
C SER A 497 -45.13 -40.17 -32.13
N CYS A 498 -46.18 -39.55 -32.65
CA CYS A 498 -47.34 -39.14 -31.86
C CYS A 498 -48.22 -40.34 -31.47
N LEU A 499 -48.10 -40.80 -30.23
CA LEU A 499 -49.07 -41.69 -29.57
C LEU A 499 -49.47 -41.11 -28.20
N PHE A 500 -50.60 -40.42 -28.18
CA PHE A 500 -51.50 -40.41 -27.01
C PHE A 500 -52.15 -41.82 -26.90
N PRO A 501 -52.61 -42.28 -25.71
CA PRO A 501 -53.30 -41.43 -24.74
C PRO A 501 -53.04 -41.69 -23.24
N THR A 502 -53.51 -40.73 -22.44
CA THR A 502 -54.06 -40.86 -21.07
C THR A 502 -53.42 -41.83 -20.07
N HIS A 503 -53.00 -41.31 -18.90
CA HIS A 503 -53.74 -41.54 -17.65
C HIS A 503 -53.25 -40.63 -16.52
N ILE A 504 -54.22 -40.02 -15.82
CA ILE A 504 -54.38 -39.97 -14.35
C ILE A 504 -53.12 -40.03 -13.48
N PHE A 505 -52.91 -39.02 -12.63
CA PHE A 505 -52.78 -39.10 -11.15
C PHE A 505 -52.59 -37.66 -10.62
N ARG A 506 -53.63 -37.05 -10.03
CA ARG A 506 -53.84 -36.93 -8.56
C ARG A 506 -52.61 -36.42 -7.78
N SER A 507 -52.79 -35.27 -7.13
CA SER A 507 -51.98 -34.88 -5.97
C SER A 507 -52.20 -35.87 -4.81
N PRO A 508 -51.33 -35.82 -3.78
CA PRO A 508 -51.79 -35.08 -2.60
C PRO A 508 -50.71 -34.24 -1.88
N PHE A 509 -51.21 -33.18 -1.24
CA PHE A 509 -50.86 -32.62 0.07
C PHE A 509 -49.49 -32.91 0.73
N MET A 510 -48.90 -31.80 1.22
CA MET A 510 -48.27 -31.60 2.54
C MET A 510 -47.41 -32.73 3.15
N LYS A 511 -46.13 -32.40 3.35
CA LYS A 511 -45.64 -32.03 4.69
C LYS A 511 -44.54 -30.98 4.59
#